data_AF-A0A0J7KCG0-F1
#
_entry.id   AF-A0A0J7KCG0-F1
#
_cell.length_a   1.000
_cell.length_b   1.000
_cell.length_c   1.000
_cell.angle_alpha   90.00
_cell.angle_beta   90.00
_cell.angle_gamma   90.00
#
_symmetry.space_group_name_H-M   'P 1'
#
loop_
_entity.id
_entity.type
_entity.pdbx_description
1 polymer ?
#
loop_
_entity_poly.entity_id
_entity_poly.type
_entity_poly.pdbx_seq_one_letter_code
_entity_poly.pdbx_strand_id
1 'polypeptide(L)'
;MQSLIENQSKEIEEKITHIKVLKETMEIKEQIFNDLQAKHNEQANHLHKTKEQLETTTHALKSTAALLQMTEREKEEQSYLVEKHVSTEKELLSQAQTLLNVADTVTTDVNKLQDKISHKRQLEQENEHLGHKFRCNIAKQFQDMENNVTVYSQNFLQFATSMKDKIDSQVKLFKKDIDLLIHHMSNDIVNKEQLEVDDFTKNINNSKFDKLLAYTNESIGQLCNHKIHERDNLRKNIDEIRQNIQAIQEGDGKIMEEQESFKKSFENLWLQFNKLNKNVTENYSNRSATLTRVNEICDSTDTVILNNHHNTVGKNESLQEKIQSNIDILKSDIDHNMIKNQTIAEQIAVEGHNLTDEFQTNINNRCNVLMQNKLHLEDDMKQMEQKFMEDNTSSIGFIENIHHILVQGYNNHVKLVEEKEKKNLQMFTELNNEITKQSKISSDLNDKTTTELHLIQERIGKFFLEDLRHDTPTGLTPARKEYHYPRRLVATSPHERIIQRFREINYRESSDNESENSIKMECIPRFTSQIWICFTDLYYVVEKEPINII
;
A
#
# COMPACT_ATOMS: atom_id res chain seq x y z
N MET A 1 136.38 -183.92 78.52
CA MET A 1 135.12 -183.50 79.16
C MET A 1 135.03 -181.98 79.42
N GLN A 2 136.10 -181.20 79.20
CA GLN A 2 136.10 -179.76 79.52
C GLN A 2 135.80 -178.83 78.33
N SER A 3 135.90 -179.28 77.08
CA SER A 3 135.62 -178.43 75.90
C SER A 3 134.17 -178.48 75.38
N LEU A 4 133.27 -179.27 76.00
CA LEU A 4 131.87 -179.38 75.56
C LEU A 4 130.96 -178.33 76.24
N ILE A 5 131.32 -177.89 77.46
CA ILE A 5 130.54 -176.91 78.23
C ILE A 5 130.78 -175.48 77.71
N GLU A 6 131.98 -175.18 77.21
CA GLU A 6 132.34 -173.85 76.74
C GLU A 6 131.67 -173.49 75.40
N ASN A 7 131.34 -174.48 74.57
CA ASN A 7 130.68 -174.25 73.29
C ASN A 7 129.17 -173.97 73.42
N GLN A 8 128.52 -174.55 74.43
CA GLN A 8 127.07 -174.35 74.65
C GLN A 8 126.75 -172.98 75.28
N SER A 9 127.63 -172.44 76.13
CA SER A 9 127.41 -171.08 76.69
C SER A 9 127.49 -169.99 75.62
N LYS A 10 128.34 -170.16 74.60
CA LYS A 10 128.49 -169.18 73.52
C LYS A 10 127.25 -169.11 72.62
N GLU A 11 126.57 -170.23 72.39
CA GLU A 11 125.34 -170.28 71.58
C GLU A 11 124.14 -169.62 72.27
N ILE A 12 124.06 -169.71 73.61
CA ILE A 12 122.99 -169.06 74.38
C ILE A 12 123.14 -167.53 74.34
N GLU A 13 124.38 -167.03 74.40
CA GLU A 13 124.66 -165.59 74.39
C GLU A 13 124.31 -164.95 73.03
N GLU A 14 124.50 -165.67 71.92
CA GLU A 14 124.07 -165.23 70.57
C GLU A 14 122.54 -165.17 70.42
N LYS A 15 121.79 -166.09 71.03
CA LYS A 15 120.31 -166.04 70.97
C LYS A 15 119.71 -164.92 71.81
N ILE A 16 120.33 -164.58 72.95
CA ILE A 16 119.91 -163.44 73.77
C ILE A 16 120.10 -162.12 73.01
N THR A 17 121.23 -161.96 72.31
CA THR A 17 121.47 -160.77 71.49
C THR A 17 120.47 -160.66 70.33
N HIS A 18 120.08 -161.76 69.68
CA HIS A 18 119.09 -161.73 68.61
C HIS A 18 117.69 -161.31 69.08
N ILE A 19 117.24 -161.78 70.26
CA ILE A 19 115.94 -161.38 70.83
C ILE A 19 115.90 -159.88 71.14
N LYS A 20 117.02 -159.30 71.60
CA LYS A 20 117.09 -157.86 71.90
C LYS A 20 116.91 -157.00 70.65
N VAL A 21 117.56 -157.38 69.55
CA VAL A 21 117.43 -156.68 68.25
C VAL A 21 116.00 -156.75 67.74
N LEU A 22 115.34 -157.90 67.83
CA LEU A 22 113.95 -158.05 67.39
C LEU A 22 112.98 -157.15 68.18
N LYS A 23 113.20 -157.00 69.49
CA LYS A 23 112.35 -156.15 70.34
C LYS A 23 112.49 -154.66 69.98
N GLU A 24 113.73 -154.18 69.80
CA GLU A 24 113.98 -152.80 69.33
C GLU A 24 113.39 -152.54 67.93
N THR A 25 113.42 -153.54 67.05
CA THR A 25 112.85 -153.41 65.69
C THR A 25 111.31 -153.27 65.72
N MET A 26 110.64 -153.89 66.69
CA MET A 26 109.18 -153.80 66.83
C MET A 26 108.73 -152.44 67.35
N GLU A 27 109.42 -151.89 68.35
CA GLU A 27 109.14 -150.54 68.88
C GLU A 27 109.28 -149.46 67.80
N ILE A 28 110.30 -149.56 66.93
CA ILE A 28 110.47 -148.61 65.80
C ILE A 28 109.29 -148.69 64.81
N LYS A 29 108.79 -149.89 64.49
CA LYS A 29 107.65 -150.04 63.58
C LYS A 29 106.36 -149.46 64.14
N GLU A 30 106.11 -149.64 65.44
CA GLU A 30 104.92 -149.11 66.09
C GLU A 30 104.93 -147.58 66.14
N GLN A 31 106.11 -146.98 66.34
CA GLN A 31 106.28 -145.52 66.28
C GLN A 31 106.03 -144.95 64.88
N ILE A 32 106.51 -145.60 63.82
CA ILE A 32 106.27 -145.17 62.42
C ILE A 32 104.78 -145.21 62.06
N PHE A 33 104.04 -146.21 62.55
CA PHE A 33 102.62 -146.34 62.25
C PHE A 33 101.79 -145.20 62.86
N ASN A 34 102.09 -144.83 64.11
CA ASN A 34 101.39 -143.75 64.81
C ASN A 34 101.61 -142.38 64.13
N ASP A 35 102.84 -142.09 63.69
CA ASP A 35 103.14 -140.84 62.97
C ASP A 35 102.40 -140.74 61.61
N LEU A 36 102.29 -141.85 60.89
CA LEU A 36 101.57 -141.91 59.61
C LEU A 36 100.08 -141.65 59.78
N GLN A 37 99.48 -142.17 60.86
CA GLN A 37 98.06 -141.97 61.14
C GLN A 37 97.73 -140.53 61.54
N ALA A 38 98.59 -139.86 62.30
CA ALA A 38 98.42 -138.44 62.64
C ALA A 38 98.44 -137.55 61.38
N LYS A 39 99.38 -137.80 60.47
CA LYS A 39 99.54 -137.01 59.24
C LYS A 39 98.35 -137.15 58.28
N HIS A 40 97.77 -138.34 58.19
CA HIS A 40 96.57 -138.56 57.36
C HIS A 40 95.36 -137.77 57.88
N ASN A 41 95.16 -137.71 59.21
CA ASN A 41 94.04 -136.96 59.78
C ASN A 41 94.16 -135.44 59.57
N GLU A 42 95.37 -134.89 59.65
CA GLU A 42 95.62 -133.47 59.42
C GLU A 42 95.31 -133.06 57.96
N GLN A 43 95.71 -133.90 57.00
CA GLN A 43 95.48 -133.65 55.58
C GLN A 43 94.00 -133.70 55.19
N ALA A 44 93.23 -134.61 55.81
CA ALA A 44 91.78 -134.73 55.58
C ALA A 44 91.02 -133.47 56.04
N ASN A 45 91.38 -132.90 57.20
CA ASN A 45 90.75 -131.68 57.71
C ASN A 45 91.06 -130.44 56.86
N HIS A 46 92.29 -130.31 56.35
CA HIS A 46 92.65 -129.19 55.48
C HIS A 46 91.85 -129.22 54.16
N LEU A 47 91.66 -130.41 53.57
CA LEU A 47 90.91 -130.57 52.32
C LEU A 47 89.43 -130.18 52.48
N HIS A 48 88.80 -130.52 53.61
CA HIS A 48 87.40 -130.19 53.86
C HIS A 48 87.17 -128.67 53.93
N LYS A 49 88.05 -127.94 54.62
CA LYS A 49 87.96 -126.48 54.78
C LYS A 49 88.10 -125.72 53.46
N THR A 50 88.96 -126.19 52.55
CA THR A 50 89.13 -125.56 51.23
C THR A 50 87.90 -125.75 50.33
N LYS A 51 87.22 -126.90 50.43
CA LYS A 51 86.00 -127.16 49.66
C LYS A 51 84.85 -126.23 50.04
N GLU A 52 84.64 -126.01 51.33
CA GLU A 52 83.56 -125.15 51.86
C GLU A 52 83.74 -123.68 51.44
N GLN A 53 84.98 -123.18 51.43
CA GLN A 53 85.29 -121.82 50.95
C GLN A 53 84.99 -121.66 49.45
N LEU A 54 85.27 -122.67 48.63
CA LEU A 54 85.04 -122.60 47.19
C LEU A 54 83.53 -122.55 46.84
N GLU A 55 82.70 -123.34 47.53
CA GLU A 55 81.25 -123.30 47.35
C GLU A 55 80.66 -121.94 47.73
N THR A 56 81.09 -121.38 48.87
CA THR A 56 80.61 -120.08 49.35
C THR A 56 80.96 -118.95 48.36
N THR A 57 82.19 -118.96 47.84
CA THR A 57 82.65 -117.94 46.88
C THR A 57 81.92 -118.06 45.53
N THR A 58 81.65 -119.29 45.08
CA THR A 58 80.92 -119.55 43.84
C THR A 58 79.46 -119.05 43.92
N HIS A 59 78.80 -119.28 45.05
CA HIS A 59 77.43 -118.80 45.25
C HIS A 59 77.36 -117.26 45.29
N ALA A 60 78.32 -116.61 45.96
CA ALA A 60 78.41 -115.15 45.99
C ALA A 60 78.58 -114.56 44.59
N LEU A 61 79.49 -115.13 43.76
CA LEU A 61 79.74 -114.63 42.41
C LEU A 61 78.51 -114.75 41.50
N LYS A 62 77.78 -115.87 41.57
CA LYS A 62 76.53 -116.06 40.83
C LYS A 62 75.45 -115.05 41.26
N SER A 63 75.33 -114.79 42.57
CA SER A 63 74.39 -113.80 43.09
C SER A 63 74.74 -112.38 42.62
N THR A 64 76.01 -111.99 42.62
CA THR A 64 76.45 -110.67 42.15
C THR A 64 76.26 -110.51 40.65
N ALA A 65 76.53 -111.55 39.85
CA ALA A 65 76.30 -111.54 38.41
C ALA A 65 74.80 -111.35 38.06
N ALA A 66 73.91 -112.06 38.76
CA ALA A 66 72.47 -111.90 38.58
C ALA A 66 71.98 -110.49 38.95
N LEU A 67 72.52 -109.91 40.04
CA LEU A 67 72.18 -108.55 40.45
C LEU A 67 72.64 -107.50 39.43
N LEU A 68 73.87 -107.63 38.90
CA LEU A 68 74.39 -106.72 37.87
C LEU A 68 73.53 -106.76 36.60
N GLN A 69 73.10 -107.94 36.15
CA GLN A 69 72.19 -108.07 35.00
C GLN A 69 70.80 -107.49 35.26
N MET A 70 70.31 -107.51 36.51
CA MET A 70 69.06 -106.83 36.86
C MET A 70 69.24 -105.32 36.83
N THR A 71 70.31 -104.80 37.45
CA THR A 71 70.59 -103.36 37.47
C THR A 71 70.89 -102.79 36.07
N GLU A 72 71.54 -103.54 35.19
CA GLU A 72 71.78 -103.14 33.81
C GLU A 72 70.46 -102.99 33.04
N ARG A 73 69.55 -103.97 33.14
CA ARG A 73 68.21 -103.87 32.55
C ARG A 73 67.39 -102.73 33.14
N GLU A 74 67.41 -102.55 34.46
CA GLU A 74 66.73 -101.42 35.11
C GLU A 74 67.28 -100.07 34.62
N LYS A 75 68.60 -99.94 34.45
CA LYS A 75 69.23 -98.74 33.91
C LYS A 75 68.77 -98.45 32.48
N GLU A 76 68.72 -99.46 31.63
CA GLU A 76 68.25 -99.32 30.24
C GLU A 76 66.77 -98.93 30.17
N GLU A 77 65.91 -99.57 30.96
CA GLU A 77 64.49 -99.25 31.07
C GLU A 77 64.26 -97.81 31.56
N GLN A 78 65.01 -97.39 32.58
CA GLN A 78 64.96 -96.01 33.08
C GLN A 78 65.49 -95.01 32.05
N SER A 79 66.56 -95.34 31.33
CA SER A 79 67.10 -94.48 30.26
C SER A 79 66.05 -94.25 29.16
N TYR A 80 65.33 -95.30 28.74
CA TYR A 80 64.28 -95.21 27.73
C TYR A 80 63.05 -94.43 28.23
N LEU A 81 62.65 -94.62 29.50
CA LEU A 81 61.60 -93.82 30.12
C LEU A 81 61.97 -92.33 30.10
N VAL A 82 63.19 -91.98 30.50
CA VAL A 82 63.69 -90.60 30.49
C VAL A 82 63.67 -90.04 29.06
N GLU A 83 64.10 -90.80 28.06
CA GLU A 83 64.05 -90.36 26.66
C GLU A 83 62.63 -90.03 26.18
N LYS A 84 61.63 -90.86 26.55
CA LYS A 84 60.22 -90.61 26.22
C LYS A 84 59.64 -89.42 26.97
N HIS A 85 60.03 -89.21 28.23
CA HIS A 85 59.68 -87.98 28.97
C HIS A 85 60.28 -86.75 28.32
N VAL A 86 61.57 -86.77 27.97
CA VAL A 86 62.26 -85.65 27.29
C VAL A 86 61.61 -85.34 25.95
N SER A 87 61.20 -86.36 25.18
CA SER A 87 60.51 -86.15 23.90
C SER A 87 59.15 -85.48 24.09
N THR A 88 58.37 -85.95 25.07
CA THR A 88 57.08 -85.35 25.42
C THR A 88 57.24 -83.94 25.97
N GLU A 89 58.26 -83.69 26.78
CA GLU A 89 58.57 -82.38 27.34
C GLU A 89 58.96 -81.37 26.25
N LYS A 90 59.73 -81.78 25.23
CA LYS A 90 60.04 -80.93 24.06
C LYS A 90 58.78 -80.53 23.29
N GLU A 91 57.87 -81.47 23.05
CA GLU A 91 56.60 -81.19 22.38
C GLU A 91 55.67 -80.32 23.25
N LEU A 92 55.58 -80.59 24.55
CA LEU A 92 54.86 -79.75 25.51
C LEU A 92 55.41 -78.34 25.55
N LEU A 93 56.73 -78.17 25.55
CA LEU A 93 57.39 -76.86 25.54
C LEU A 93 57.05 -76.09 24.25
N SER A 94 57.05 -76.77 23.09
CA SER A 94 56.63 -76.16 21.82
C SER A 94 55.15 -75.74 21.84
N GLN A 95 54.27 -76.58 22.39
CA GLN A 95 52.85 -76.26 22.56
C GLN A 95 52.63 -75.10 23.52
N ALA A 96 53.35 -75.06 24.64
CA ALA A 96 53.32 -73.99 25.63
C ALA A 96 53.82 -72.66 25.02
N GLN A 97 54.92 -72.68 24.26
CA GLN A 97 55.42 -71.48 23.57
C GLN A 97 54.41 -70.96 22.54
N THR A 98 53.74 -71.85 21.80
CA THR A 98 52.69 -71.48 20.84
C THR A 98 51.52 -70.81 21.55
N LEU A 99 51.06 -71.39 22.67
CA LEU A 99 50.00 -70.80 23.49
C LEU A 99 50.40 -69.44 24.06
N LEU A 100 51.63 -69.30 24.54
CA LEU A 100 52.17 -68.04 25.06
C LEU A 100 52.22 -66.96 23.97
N ASN A 101 52.77 -67.28 22.80
CA ASN A 101 52.83 -66.34 21.67
C ASN A 101 51.43 -65.88 21.23
N VAL A 102 50.46 -66.80 21.19
CA VAL A 102 49.06 -66.46 20.88
C VAL A 102 48.48 -65.59 21.99
N ALA A 103 48.70 -65.91 23.26
CA ALA A 103 48.23 -65.11 24.39
C ALA A 103 48.83 -63.70 24.39
N ASP A 104 50.13 -63.55 24.10
CA ASP A 104 50.81 -62.26 23.98
C ASP A 104 50.26 -61.43 22.80
N THR A 105 50.01 -62.10 21.66
CA THR A 105 49.41 -61.46 20.48
C THR A 105 47.99 -61.00 20.77
N VAL A 106 47.16 -61.86 21.36
CA VAL A 106 45.78 -61.54 21.76
C VAL A 106 45.77 -60.39 22.77
N THR A 107 46.65 -60.43 23.78
CA THR A 107 46.74 -59.37 24.80
C THR A 107 47.12 -58.03 24.16
N THR A 108 48.08 -58.04 23.23
CA THR A 108 48.48 -56.84 22.48
C THR A 108 47.34 -56.30 21.62
N ASP A 109 46.62 -57.18 20.91
CA ASP A 109 45.49 -56.78 20.06
C ASP A 109 44.31 -56.26 20.89
N VAL A 110 44.02 -56.88 22.04
CA VAL A 110 42.99 -56.40 22.99
C VAL A 110 43.36 -55.04 23.55
N ASN A 111 44.62 -54.82 23.94
CA ASN A 111 45.07 -53.51 24.41
C ASN A 111 44.89 -52.43 23.33
N LYS A 112 45.28 -52.71 22.08
CA LYS A 112 45.05 -51.78 20.95
C LYS A 112 43.56 -51.50 20.70
N LEU A 113 42.69 -52.49 20.86
CA LEU A 113 41.24 -52.30 20.77
C LEU A 113 40.72 -51.43 21.92
N GLN A 114 41.22 -51.65 23.14
CA GLN A 114 40.84 -50.87 24.31
C GLN A 114 41.29 -49.41 24.19
N ASP A 115 42.49 -49.18 23.66
CA ASP A 115 43.00 -47.84 23.34
C ASP A 115 42.11 -47.15 22.30
N LYS A 116 41.71 -47.87 21.24
CA LYS A 116 40.77 -47.35 20.23
C LYS A 116 39.42 -47.00 20.84
N ILE A 117 38.84 -47.88 21.66
CA ILE A 117 37.55 -47.64 22.32
C ILE A 117 37.66 -46.42 23.24
N SER A 118 38.75 -46.28 23.98
CA SER A 118 38.98 -45.14 24.88
C SER A 118 39.13 -43.83 24.10
N HIS A 119 39.90 -43.84 23.01
CA HIS A 119 40.05 -42.69 22.13
C HIS A 119 38.72 -42.28 21.49
N LYS A 120 37.97 -43.25 20.94
CA LYS A 120 36.64 -43.01 20.35
C LYS A 120 35.67 -42.42 21.39
N ARG A 121 35.64 -42.99 22.61
CA ARG A 121 34.81 -42.48 23.70
C ARG A 121 35.16 -41.03 24.04
N GLN A 122 36.45 -40.69 24.11
CA GLN A 122 36.90 -39.33 24.37
C GLN A 122 36.47 -38.37 23.24
N LEU A 123 36.68 -38.75 21.98
CA LEU A 123 36.23 -37.96 20.83
C LEU A 123 34.72 -37.71 20.83
N GLU A 124 33.92 -38.74 21.13
CA GLU A 124 32.46 -38.62 21.24
C GLU A 124 32.05 -37.66 22.37
N GLN A 125 32.69 -37.76 23.54
CA GLN A 125 32.44 -36.84 24.66
C GLN A 125 32.82 -35.38 24.33
N GLU A 126 33.97 -35.17 23.67
CA GLU A 126 34.40 -33.84 23.24
C GLU A 126 33.44 -33.26 22.18
N ASN A 127 33.04 -34.05 21.20
CA ASN A 127 32.07 -33.65 20.18
C ASN A 127 30.69 -33.36 20.77
N GLU A 128 30.23 -34.16 21.74
CA GLU A 128 28.97 -33.91 22.44
C GLU A 128 29.02 -32.58 23.21
N HIS A 129 30.13 -32.32 23.92
CA HIS A 129 30.34 -31.07 24.62
C HIS A 129 30.40 -29.86 23.66
N LEU A 130 31.14 -29.98 22.56
CA LEU A 130 31.23 -28.96 21.51
C LEU A 130 29.87 -28.71 20.86
N GLY A 131 29.13 -29.76 20.52
CA GLY A 131 27.79 -29.68 19.96
C GLY A 131 26.79 -29.02 20.91
N HIS A 132 26.83 -29.36 22.19
CA HIS A 132 26.01 -28.69 23.21
C HIS A 132 26.35 -27.19 23.30
N LYS A 133 27.64 -26.85 23.42
CA LYS A 133 28.11 -25.45 23.50
C LYS A 133 27.70 -24.65 22.26
N PHE A 134 27.82 -25.23 21.07
CA PHE A 134 27.38 -24.65 19.81
C PHE A 134 25.87 -24.39 19.81
N ARG A 135 25.05 -25.40 20.14
CA ARG A 135 23.59 -25.24 20.23
C ARG A 135 23.18 -24.13 21.21
N CYS A 136 23.78 -24.08 22.39
CA CYS A 136 23.50 -23.02 23.36
C CYS A 136 23.87 -21.62 22.84
N ASN A 137 25.00 -21.49 22.16
CA ASN A 137 25.44 -20.21 21.60
C ASN A 137 24.49 -19.75 20.48
N ILE A 138 24.19 -20.62 19.51
CA ILE A 138 23.29 -20.31 18.40
C ILE A 138 21.88 -20.00 18.91
N ALA A 139 21.35 -20.79 19.85
CA ALA A 139 20.04 -20.51 20.46
C ALA A 139 20.00 -19.13 21.13
N LYS A 140 21.07 -18.76 21.87
CA LYS A 140 21.18 -17.43 22.47
C LYS A 140 21.20 -16.31 21.42
N GLN A 141 21.97 -16.47 20.35
CA GLN A 141 22.03 -15.47 19.27
C GLN A 141 20.67 -15.29 18.58
N PHE A 142 19.96 -16.38 18.29
CA PHE A 142 18.60 -16.30 17.74
C PHE A 142 17.64 -15.63 18.71
N GLN A 143 17.72 -15.91 20.02
CA GLN A 143 16.90 -15.25 21.02
C GLN A 143 17.18 -13.75 21.10
N ASP A 144 18.46 -13.34 21.06
CA ASP A 144 18.85 -11.94 21.05
C ASP A 144 18.32 -11.21 19.80
N MET A 145 18.40 -11.85 18.64
CA MET A 145 17.84 -11.33 17.38
C MET A 145 16.30 -11.22 17.43
N GLU A 146 15.61 -12.24 17.95
CA GLU A 146 14.15 -12.22 18.15
C GLU A 146 13.72 -11.08 19.07
N ASN A 147 14.45 -10.87 20.17
CA ASN A 147 14.22 -9.76 21.09
C ASN A 147 14.41 -8.41 20.38
N ASN A 148 15.49 -8.26 19.60
CA ASN A 148 15.75 -7.04 18.82
C ASN A 148 14.61 -6.74 17.82
N VAL A 149 14.16 -7.75 17.08
CA VAL A 149 13.06 -7.63 16.11
C VAL A 149 11.74 -7.29 16.83
N THR A 150 11.47 -7.91 17.98
CA THR A 150 10.26 -7.64 18.78
C THR A 150 10.23 -6.21 19.29
N VAL A 151 11.34 -5.72 19.87
CA VAL A 151 11.47 -4.33 20.33
C VAL A 151 11.29 -3.35 19.17
N TYR A 152 11.90 -3.63 18.01
CA TYR A 152 11.69 -2.80 16.83
C TYR A 152 10.24 -2.78 16.36
N SER A 153 9.58 -3.95 16.30
CA SER A 153 8.18 -4.07 15.91
C SER A 153 7.27 -3.24 16.82
N GLN A 154 7.51 -3.29 18.14
CA GLN A 154 6.79 -2.45 19.10
C GLN A 154 7.04 -0.96 18.88
N ASN A 155 8.30 -0.56 18.70
CA ASN A 155 8.66 0.84 18.42
C ASN A 155 8.02 1.33 17.11
N PHE A 156 8.00 0.51 16.08
CA PHE A 156 7.36 0.82 14.80
C PHE A 156 5.84 0.95 14.96
N LEU A 157 5.20 0.06 15.71
CA LEU A 157 3.75 0.15 15.99
C LEU A 157 3.41 1.42 16.77
N GLN A 158 4.23 1.79 17.75
CA GLN A 158 4.08 3.02 18.51
C GLN A 158 4.26 4.25 17.62
N PHE A 159 5.28 4.24 16.74
CA PHE A 159 5.48 5.28 15.72
C PHE A 159 4.26 5.40 14.81
N ALA A 160 3.77 4.28 14.26
CA ALA A 160 2.63 4.27 13.34
C ALA A 160 1.35 4.80 14.01
N THR A 161 1.13 4.45 15.28
CA THR A 161 0.01 4.96 16.08
C THR A 161 0.14 6.47 16.31
N SER A 162 1.32 6.93 16.74
CA SER A 162 1.61 8.36 16.93
C SER A 162 1.43 9.16 15.64
N MET A 163 1.89 8.62 14.51
CA MET A 163 1.71 9.21 13.18
C MET A 163 0.25 9.29 12.77
N LYS A 164 -0.51 8.20 12.98
CA LYS A 164 -1.95 8.17 12.73
C LYS A 164 -2.67 9.24 13.54
N ASP A 165 -2.39 9.34 14.83
CA ASP A 165 -3.04 10.31 15.73
C ASP A 165 -2.69 11.76 15.36
N LYS A 166 -1.42 12.01 14.98
CA LYS A 166 -1.01 13.30 14.44
C LYS A 166 -1.78 13.64 13.16
N ILE A 167 -1.78 12.75 12.16
CA ILE A 167 -2.50 12.97 10.89
C ILE A 167 -3.99 13.21 11.15
N ASP A 168 -4.64 12.41 12.00
CA ASP A 168 -6.05 12.57 12.34
C ASP A 168 -6.34 13.93 12.99
N SER A 169 -5.49 14.33 13.95
CA SER A 169 -5.58 15.65 14.58
C SER A 169 -5.42 16.77 13.57
N GLN A 170 -4.50 16.63 12.61
CA GLN A 170 -4.26 17.65 11.58
C GLN A 170 -5.37 17.72 10.55
N VAL A 171 -5.90 16.58 10.08
CA VAL A 171 -7.04 16.57 9.16
C VAL A 171 -8.26 17.25 9.79
N LYS A 172 -8.51 17.00 11.09
CA LYS A 172 -9.56 17.68 11.85
C LYS A 172 -9.31 19.19 11.94
N LEU A 173 -8.07 19.60 12.20
CA LEU A 173 -7.70 21.02 12.26
C LEU A 173 -7.85 21.70 10.90
N PHE A 174 -7.38 21.09 9.81
CA PHE A 174 -7.55 21.61 8.45
C PHE A 174 -9.01 21.76 8.07
N LYS A 175 -9.83 20.76 8.39
CA LYS A 175 -11.27 20.85 8.16
C LYS A 175 -11.86 22.07 8.87
N LYS A 176 -11.56 22.22 10.17
CA LYS A 176 -12.03 23.37 10.95
C LYS A 176 -11.54 24.71 10.38
N ASP A 177 -10.28 24.78 9.96
CA ASP A 177 -9.68 25.98 9.38
C ASP A 177 -10.33 26.34 8.03
N ILE A 178 -10.62 25.35 7.19
CA ILE A 178 -11.35 25.53 5.92
C ILE A 178 -12.77 26.02 6.20
N ASP A 179 -13.48 25.39 7.13
CA ASP A 179 -14.84 25.79 7.51
C ASP A 179 -14.87 27.24 8.01
N LEU A 180 -13.90 27.63 8.86
CA LEU A 180 -13.75 29.01 9.35
C LEU A 180 -13.41 29.99 8.22
N LEU A 181 -12.55 29.60 7.28
CA LEU A 181 -12.14 30.44 6.16
C LEU A 181 -13.31 30.67 5.19
N ILE A 182 -14.07 29.63 4.86
CA ILE A 182 -15.30 29.72 4.07
C ILE A 182 -16.33 30.62 4.77
N HIS A 183 -16.53 30.43 6.08
CA HIS A 183 -17.47 31.25 6.85
C HIS A 183 -17.03 32.72 6.88
N HIS A 184 -15.74 32.99 7.12
CA HIS A 184 -15.22 34.36 7.14
C HIS A 184 -15.36 35.02 5.76
N MET A 185 -14.98 34.34 4.67
CA MET A 185 -15.13 34.86 3.31
C MET A 185 -16.60 35.12 2.96
N SER A 186 -17.49 34.17 3.28
CA SER A 186 -18.92 34.31 3.01
C SER A 186 -19.50 35.50 3.77
N ASN A 187 -19.19 35.64 5.07
CA ASN A 187 -19.66 36.78 5.85
C ASN A 187 -19.05 38.10 5.36
N ASP A 188 -17.77 38.16 5.00
CA ASP A 188 -17.15 39.39 4.51
C ASP A 188 -17.78 39.82 3.17
N ILE A 189 -18.00 38.88 2.24
CA ILE A 189 -18.68 39.13 0.97
C ILE A 189 -20.11 39.60 1.22
N VAL A 190 -20.91 38.84 1.98
CA VAL A 190 -22.32 39.18 2.24
C VAL A 190 -22.46 40.52 2.95
N ASN A 191 -21.64 40.79 3.97
CA ASN A 191 -21.73 42.05 4.70
C ASN A 191 -21.32 43.25 3.84
N LYS A 192 -20.27 43.12 3.02
CA LYS A 192 -19.85 44.19 2.11
C LYS A 192 -20.86 44.42 0.99
N GLU A 193 -21.35 43.36 0.35
CA GLU A 193 -22.40 43.48 -0.67
C GLU A 193 -23.67 44.11 -0.09
N GLN A 194 -24.10 43.70 1.11
CA GLN A 194 -25.28 44.25 1.75
C GLN A 194 -25.13 45.74 2.07
N LEU A 195 -24.00 46.15 2.67
CA LEU A 195 -23.74 47.56 2.98
C LEU A 195 -23.78 48.45 1.74
N GLU A 196 -23.21 47.97 0.62
CA GLU A 196 -23.18 48.72 -0.64
C GLU A 196 -24.54 48.72 -1.36
N VAL A 197 -25.27 47.61 -1.33
CA VAL A 197 -26.66 47.56 -1.84
C VAL A 197 -27.54 48.51 -1.05
N ASP A 198 -27.38 48.58 0.27
CA ASP A 198 -28.12 49.51 1.12
C ASP A 198 -27.75 50.97 0.79
N ASP A 199 -26.46 51.29 0.61
CA ASP A 199 -26.03 52.65 0.25
C ASP A 199 -26.50 53.06 -1.16
N PHE A 200 -26.42 52.15 -2.14
CA PHE A 200 -26.96 52.36 -3.48
C PHE A 200 -28.47 52.58 -3.48
N THR A 201 -29.20 51.72 -2.75
CA THR A 201 -30.66 51.81 -2.62
C THR A 201 -31.05 53.14 -1.96
N LYS A 202 -30.30 53.58 -0.94
CA LYS A 202 -30.54 54.86 -0.26
C LYS A 202 -30.26 56.05 -1.18
N ASN A 203 -29.22 55.98 -2.01
CA ASN A 203 -28.90 57.01 -3.01
C ASN A 203 -29.94 57.09 -4.14
N ILE A 204 -30.46 55.96 -4.62
CA ILE A 204 -31.52 55.93 -5.63
C ILE A 204 -32.84 56.46 -5.07
N ASN A 205 -33.27 55.94 -3.91
CA ASN A 205 -34.63 56.16 -3.41
C ASN A 205 -34.85 57.56 -2.84
N ASN A 206 -33.87 58.22 -2.23
CA ASN A 206 -34.16 59.39 -1.38
C ASN A 206 -33.98 60.76 -2.03
N SER A 207 -33.56 60.87 -3.29
CA SER A 207 -33.45 62.22 -3.86
C SER A 207 -33.55 62.33 -5.38
N LYS A 208 -33.10 61.35 -6.16
CA LYS A 208 -33.02 61.53 -7.62
C LYS A 208 -34.38 61.36 -8.28
N PHE A 209 -35.07 60.26 -8.00
CA PHE A 209 -36.41 60.06 -8.55
C PHE A 209 -37.42 61.05 -7.99
N ASP A 210 -37.39 61.34 -6.70
CA ASP A 210 -38.30 62.33 -6.10
C ASP A 210 -38.07 63.73 -6.67
N LYS A 211 -36.82 64.15 -6.91
CA LYS A 211 -36.53 65.43 -7.58
C LYS A 211 -36.93 65.44 -9.05
N LEU A 212 -36.71 64.34 -9.79
CA LEU A 212 -37.12 64.23 -11.18
C LEU A 212 -38.64 64.26 -11.32
N LEU A 213 -39.33 63.55 -10.43
CA LEU A 213 -40.78 63.46 -10.37
C LEU A 213 -41.39 64.79 -9.94
N ALA A 214 -40.78 65.49 -8.97
CA ALA A 214 -41.15 66.85 -8.60
C ALA A 214 -40.95 67.83 -9.76
N TYR A 215 -39.79 67.82 -10.41
CA TYR A 215 -39.50 68.68 -11.57
C TYR A 215 -40.46 68.43 -12.74
N THR A 216 -40.72 67.15 -13.04
CA THR A 216 -41.64 66.77 -14.13
C THR A 216 -43.07 67.19 -13.80
N ASN A 217 -43.51 67.02 -12.55
CA ASN A 217 -44.82 67.50 -12.12
C ASN A 217 -44.92 69.03 -12.16
N GLU A 218 -43.85 69.74 -11.83
CA GLU A 218 -43.80 71.20 -11.92
C GLU A 218 -43.87 71.67 -13.38
N SER A 219 -43.08 71.10 -14.29
CA SER A 219 -43.14 71.39 -15.72
C SER A 219 -44.52 71.07 -16.32
N ILE A 220 -45.13 69.94 -15.95
CA ILE A 220 -46.50 69.59 -16.38
C ILE A 220 -47.50 70.62 -15.85
N GLY A 221 -47.37 71.04 -14.58
CA GLY A 221 -48.21 72.06 -13.97
C GLY A 221 -48.13 73.41 -14.69
N GLN A 222 -46.92 73.85 -15.02
CA GLN A 222 -46.69 75.09 -15.76
C GLN A 222 -47.30 75.02 -17.17
N LEU A 223 -47.10 73.92 -17.89
CA LEU A 223 -47.69 73.70 -19.22
C LEU A 223 -49.23 73.71 -19.16
N CYS A 224 -49.82 73.02 -18.18
CA CYS A 224 -51.26 72.98 -17.99
C CYS A 224 -51.82 74.38 -17.69
N ASN A 225 -51.17 75.14 -16.81
CA ASN A 225 -51.57 76.52 -16.49
C ASN A 225 -51.51 77.42 -17.72
N HIS A 226 -50.45 77.30 -18.53
CA HIS A 226 -50.35 78.03 -19.80
C HIS A 226 -51.50 77.68 -20.75
N LYS A 227 -51.83 76.40 -20.90
CA LYS A 227 -52.96 75.95 -21.75
C LYS A 227 -54.32 76.39 -21.22
N ILE A 228 -54.52 76.42 -19.90
CA ILE A 228 -55.73 76.95 -19.29
C ILE A 228 -55.85 78.45 -19.60
N HIS A 229 -54.76 79.20 -19.48
CA HIS A 229 -54.74 80.63 -19.78
C HIS A 229 -55.04 80.93 -21.26
N GLU A 230 -54.46 80.17 -22.20
CA GLU A 230 -54.80 80.29 -23.63
C GLU A 230 -56.29 80.06 -23.88
N ARG A 231 -56.87 79.01 -23.27
CA ARG A 231 -58.31 78.69 -23.38
C ARG A 231 -59.19 79.83 -22.86
N ASP A 232 -58.84 80.40 -21.71
CA ASP A 232 -59.64 81.44 -21.06
C ASP A 232 -59.61 82.75 -21.87
N ASN A 233 -58.46 83.11 -22.44
CA ASN A 233 -58.35 84.22 -23.39
C ASN A 233 -59.18 83.98 -24.65
N LEU A 234 -59.13 82.77 -25.22
CA LEU A 234 -59.93 82.43 -26.40
C LEU A 234 -61.43 82.56 -26.09
N ARG A 235 -61.85 82.13 -24.89
CA ARG A 235 -63.23 82.23 -24.45
C ARG A 235 -63.68 83.67 -24.27
N LYS A 236 -62.82 84.54 -23.72
CA LYS A 236 -63.08 85.97 -23.64
C LYS A 236 -63.31 86.58 -25.03
N ASN A 237 -62.46 86.24 -26.00
CA ASN A 237 -62.62 86.72 -27.38
C ASN A 237 -63.96 86.25 -28.01
N ILE A 238 -64.36 84.99 -27.76
CA ILE A 238 -65.66 84.47 -28.23
C ILE A 238 -66.82 85.24 -27.58
N ASP A 239 -66.72 85.57 -26.29
CA ASP A 239 -67.73 86.33 -25.58
C ASP A 239 -67.86 87.77 -26.14
N GLU A 240 -66.75 88.41 -26.49
CA GLU A 240 -66.72 89.72 -27.16
C GLU A 240 -67.35 89.68 -28.56
N ILE A 241 -67.03 88.67 -29.38
CA ILE A 241 -67.67 88.48 -30.69
C ILE A 241 -69.18 88.31 -30.53
N ARG A 242 -69.63 87.53 -29.54
CA ARG A 242 -71.05 87.32 -29.28
C ARG A 242 -71.75 88.62 -28.87
N GLN A 243 -71.12 89.47 -28.05
CA GLN A 243 -71.65 90.79 -27.70
C GLN A 243 -71.81 91.68 -28.94
N ASN A 244 -70.82 91.67 -29.84
CA ASN A 244 -70.89 92.43 -31.09
C ASN A 244 -72.03 91.95 -32.01
N ILE A 245 -72.24 90.63 -32.13
CA ILE A 245 -73.38 90.07 -32.90
C ILE A 245 -74.71 90.53 -32.29
N GLN A 246 -74.82 90.56 -30.97
CA GLN A 246 -76.03 91.01 -30.29
C GLN A 246 -76.32 92.50 -30.53
N ALA A 247 -75.28 93.35 -30.53
CA ALA A 247 -75.41 94.76 -30.89
C ALA A 247 -75.86 94.97 -32.34
N ILE A 248 -75.41 94.14 -33.28
CA ILE A 248 -75.87 94.16 -34.68
C ILE A 248 -77.36 93.80 -34.76
N GLN A 249 -77.79 92.75 -34.05
CA GLN A 249 -79.20 92.33 -34.04
C GLN A 249 -80.13 93.41 -33.43
N GLU A 250 -79.67 94.13 -32.40
CA GLU A 250 -80.40 95.29 -31.86
C GLU A 250 -80.45 96.46 -32.86
N GLY A 251 -79.40 96.64 -33.66
CA GLY A 251 -79.37 97.59 -34.78
C GLY A 251 -80.37 97.25 -35.88
N ASP A 252 -80.42 95.99 -36.30
CA ASP A 252 -81.38 95.50 -37.31
C ASP A 252 -82.84 95.66 -36.83
N GLY A 253 -83.10 95.50 -35.52
CA GLY A 253 -84.41 95.79 -34.93
C GLY A 253 -84.86 97.24 -35.14
N LYS A 254 -83.96 98.21 -35.01
CA LYS A 254 -84.25 99.63 -35.27
C LYS A 254 -84.48 99.92 -36.76
N ILE A 255 -83.71 99.29 -37.64
CA ILE A 255 -83.89 99.41 -39.10
C ILE A 255 -85.26 98.86 -39.51
N MET A 256 -85.70 97.76 -38.89
CA MET A 256 -87.01 97.15 -39.17
C MET A 256 -88.17 98.02 -38.67
N GLU A 257 -88.03 98.72 -37.53
CA GLU A 257 -89.00 99.73 -37.08
C GLU A 257 -89.05 100.95 -38.02
N GLU A 258 -87.91 101.42 -38.51
CA GLU A 258 -87.86 102.52 -39.50
C GLU A 258 -88.52 102.12 -40.83
N GLN A 259 -88.28 100.90 -41.32
CA GLN A 259 -88.95 100.36 -42.52
C GLN A 259 -90.47 100.24 -42.35
N GLU A 260 -90.96 99.82 -41.18
CA GLU A 260 -92.41 99.76 -40.90
C GLU A 260 -93.02 101.18 -40.81
N SER A 261 -92.26 102.17 -40.32
CA SER A 261 -92.67 103.59 -40.30
C SER A 261 -92.75 104.19 -41.71
N PHE A 262 -91.81 103.82 -42.59
CA PHE A 262 -91.79 104.22 -43.99
C PHE A 262 -92.98 103.61 -44.75
N LYS A 263 -93.27 102.33 -44.51
CA LYS A 263 -94.43 101.62 -45.06
C LYS A 263 -95.77 102.28 -44.67
N LYS A 264 -95.95 102.65 -43.40
CA LYS A 264 -97.14 103.42 -42.95
C LYS A 264 -97.28 104.77 -43.64
N SER A 265 -96.17 105.45 -43.91
CA SER A 265 -96.16 106.72 -44.63
C SER A 265 -96.57 106.54 -46.10
N PHE A 266 -96.18 105.42 -46.71
CA PHE A 266 -96.55 105.05 -48.09
C PHE A 266 -98.04 104.66 -48.22
N GLU A 267 -98.60 103.95 -47.23
CA GLU A 267 -100.04 103.62 -47.19
C GLU A 267 -100.93 104.89 -47.10
N ASN A 268 -100.48 105.94 -46.42
CA ASN A 268 -101.21 107.21 -46.34
C ASN A 268 -101.23 107.96 -47.69
N LEU A 269 -100.14 107.89 -48.47
CA LEU A 269 -100.08 108.42 -49.83
C LEU A 269 -100.99 107.65 -50.81
N TRP A 270 -101.04 106.31 -50.67
CA TRP A 270 -101.91 105.45 -51.47
C TRP A 270 -103.41 105.72 -51.24
N LEU A 271 -103.80 106.05 -50.00
CA LEU A 271 -105.18 106.43 -49.66
C LEU A 271 -105.60 107.78 -50.27
N GLN A 272 -104.68 108.74 -50.39
CA GLN A 272 -104.97 110.01 -51.06
C GLN A 272 -105.17 109.84 -52.57
N PHE A 273 -104.40 108.95 -53.21
CA PHE A 273 -104.51 108.64 -54.63
C PHE A 273 -105.84 107.95 -54.98
N ASN A 274 -106.32 107.03 -54.14
CA ASN A 274 -107.60 106.35 -54.34
C ASN A 274 -108.83 107.24 -54.09
N LYS A 275 -108.69 108.35 -53.36
CA LYS A 275 -109.76 109.35 -53.18
C LYS A 275 -109.96 110.21 -54.44
N LEU A 276 -108.92 110.37 -55.26
CA LEU A 276 -108.97 111.09 -56.54
C LEU A 276 -109.59 110.23 -57.66
N ASN A 277 -109.40 108.91 -57.60
CA ASN A 277 -109.80 107.98 -58.66
C ASN A 277 -111.27 107.50 -58.57
N LYS A 278 -112.03 107.92 -57.55
CA LYS A 278 -113.41 107.45 -57.30
C LYS A 278 -114.52 108.28 -57.99
N ASN A 279 -114.20 109.41 -58.64
CA ASN A 279 -115.21 110.28 -59.27
C ASN A 279 -115.18 110.32 -60.81
N VAL A 280 -114.32 109.53 -61.46
CA VAL A 280 -114.25 109.47 -62.93
C VAL A 280 -114.06 108.02 -63.37
N THR A 281 -115.13 107.23 -63.34
CA THR A 281 -115.57 106.31 -64.43
C THR A 281 -116.56 105.26 -63.93
N GLU A 282 -117.86 105.51 -64.08
CA GLU A 282 -118.79 104.42 -64.41
C GLU A 282 -119.93 104.90 -65.32
N ASN A 283 -119.95 104.29 -66.52
CA ASN A 283 -121.09 104.07 -67.41
C ASN A 283 -121.74 105.26 -68.12
N TYR A 284 -121.07 105.60 -69.23
CA TYR A 284 -121.71 105.70 -70.54
C TYR A 284 -122.62 104.49 -70.85
N SER A 285 -123.80 104.81 -71.40
CA SER A 285 -124.53 104.11 -72.47
C SER A 285 -125.61 103.06 -72.13
N ASN A 286 -126.87 103.50 -71.95
CA ASN A 286 -127.90 103.39 -73.01
C ASN A 286 -129.33 103.75 -72.52
N ARG A 287 -129.84 104.91 -72.99
CA ARG A 287 -131.26 105.18 -73.34
C ARG A 287 -131.28 106.47 -74.18
N SER A 288 -131.14 106.43 -75.50
CA SER A 288 -132.14 106.04 -76.52
C SER A 288 -133.50 106.71 -76.34
N ALA A 289 -133.80 107.58 -77.31
CA ALA A 289 -135.06 108.22 -77.67
C ALA A 289 -135.38 109.63 -77.10
N THR A 290 -135.74 110.50 -78.05
CA THR A 290 -136.33 111.86 -77.99
C THR A 290 -135.34 113.01 -77.75
N LEU A 291 -134.96 113.83 -78.74
CA LEU A 291 -135.73 114.63 -79.72
C LEU A 291 -136.60 115.71 -79.06
N THR A 292 -136.39 116.96 -79.53
CA THR A 292 -137.02 118.25 -79.17
C THR A 292 -136.48 118.84 -77.85
N ARG A 293 -135.64 119.88 -77.82
CA ARG A 293 -135.74 121.23 -78.40
C ARG A 293 -137.11 121.85 -78.20
N VAL A 294 -137.35 122.44 -77.04
CA VAL A 294 -138.10 123.69 -76.95
C VAL A 294 -137.49 124.40 -75.75
N ASN A 295 -136.71 125.45 -75.96
CA ASN A 295 -137.09 126.76 -76.49
C ASN A 295 -137.09 127.67 -75.29
N GLU A 296 -136.66 128.89 -75.56
CA GLU A 296 -136.95 130.04 -74.73
C GLU A 296 -136.14 130.10 -73.42
N ILE A 297 -135.54 131.21 -73.05
CA ILE A 297 -135.70 132.59 -73.50
C ILE A 297 -134.49 133.30 -72.86
N CYS A 298 -133.72 134.07 -73.64
CA CYS A 298 -133.91 135.52 -73.72
C CYS A 298 -133.74 136.13 -72.32
N ASP A 299 -132.74 136.96 -72.06
CA ASP A 299 -132.37 138.19 -72.76
C ASP A 299 -131.10 138.71 -72.04
N SER A 300 -130.20 139.54 -72.55
CA SER A 300 -130.19 140.50 -73.64
C SER A 300 -128.70 140.91 -73.78
N THR A 301 -128.10 140.84 -74.95
CA THR A 301 -128.08 141.97 -75.91
C THR A 301 -126.94 142.93 -75.63
N ASP A 302 -126.10 143.03 -76.66
CA ASP A 302 -125.62 144.28 -77.25
C ASP A 302 -125.80 145.54 -76.40
N THR A 303 -124.69 146.04 -75.87
CA THR A 303 -124.19 147.39 -76.14
C THR A 303 -122.84 147.51 -75.46
N VAL A 304 -121.75 147.60 -76.22
CA VAL A 304 -121.18 148.91 -76.58
C VAL A 304 -120.70 149.69 -75.34
N ILE A 305 -119.39 149.57 -75.14
CA ILE A 305 -118.44 150.67 -74.87
C ILE A 305 -118.30 151.19 -73.43
N LEU A 306 -117.04 151.11 -72.96
CA LEU A 306 -116.38 151.83 -71.86
C LEU A 306 -116.80 151.49 -70.42
N ASN A 307 -115.94 150.72 -69.73
CA ASN A 307 -114.98 151.32 -68.79
C ASN A 307 -113.81 150.37 -68.45
N ASN A 308 -112.65 150.63 -69.06
CA ASN A 308 -111.29 150.71 -68.50
C ASN A 308 -110.78 149.60 -67.53
N HIS A 309 -109.84 148.74 -67.99
CA HIS A 309 -108.35 148.88 -67.98
C HIS A 309 -107.71 148.33 -66.69
N HIS A 310 -106.60 147.57 -66.69
CA HIS A 310 -105.36 147.70 -67.48
C HIS A 310 -104.50 146.39 -67.34
N ASN A 311 -104.09 145.73 -68.45
CA ASN A 311 -102.73 145.68 -69.05
C ASN A 311 -101.71 144.73 -68.36
N THR A 312 -100.80 143.98 -68.99
CA THR A 312 -100.22 143.95 -70.35
C THR A 312 -99.61 142.56 -70.60
N VAL A 313 -99.59 142.16 -71.86
CA VAL A 313 -98.88 141.01 -72.45
C VAL A 313 -97.36 141.13 -72.32
N GLY A 314 -96.72 140.08 -71.77
CA GLY A 314 -95.27 139.84 -71.89
C GLY A 314 -94.67 139.13 -70.68
N LYS A 315 -94.12 137.92 -70.88
CA LYS A 315 -92.91 137.39 -70.23
C LYS A 315 -92.60 135.95 -70.66
N ASN A 316 -91.60 135.83 -71.54
CA ASN A 316 -90.95 134.58 -71.95
C ASN A 316 -89.55 134.50 -71.28
N GLU A 317 -89.49 134.74 -69.96
CA GLU A 317 -88.28 134.75 -69.10
C GLU A 317 -88.33 133.71 -67.96
N SER A 318 -89.36 132.86 -67.90
CA SER A 318 -89.61 131.94 -66.78
C SER A 318 -88.94 130.56 -66.90
N LEU A 319 -88.36 130.21 -68.05
CA LEU A 319 -87.82 128.86 -68.29
C LEU A 319 -86.30 128.76 -68.07
N GLN A 320 -85.56 129.87 -68.19
CA GLN A 320 -84.10 129.90 -68.03
C GLN A 320 -83.66 129.99 -66.56
N GLU A 321 -84.40 130.73 -65.70
CA GLU A 321 -84.11 130.80 -64.24
C GLU A 321 -84.37 129.47 -63.50
N LYS A 322 -85.37 128.69 -63.93
CA LYS A 322 -85.68 127.37 -63.33
C LYS A 322 -84.63 126.30 -63.65
N ILE A 323 -84.07 126.33 -64.85
CA ILE A 323 -83.00 125.39 -65.24
C ILE A 323 -81.70 125.78 -64.52
N GLN A 324 -81.41 127.07 -64.38
CA GLN A 324 -80.22 127.55 -63.66
C GLN A 324 -80.29 127.17 -62.16
N SER A 325 -81.43 127.38 -61.50
CA SER A 325 -81.61 127.01 -60.09
C SER A 325 -81.46 125.50 -59.83
N ASN A 326 -81.94 124.64 -60.72
CA ASN A 326 -81.78 123.18 -60.56
C ASN A 326 -80.34 122.74 -60.83
N ILE A 327 -79.63 123.38 -61.77
CA ILE A 327 -78.20 123.11 -62.01
C ILE A 327 -77.38 123.51 -60.77
N ASP A 328 -77.68 124.65 -60.14
CA ASP A 328 -76.96 125.10 -58.95
C ASP A 328 -77.19 124.20 -57.73
N ILE A 329 -78.42 123.68 -57.55
CA ILE A 329 -78.72 122.67 -56.51
C ILE A 329 -77.97 121.36 -56.79
N LEU A 330 -77.98 120.87 -58.04
CA LEU A 330 -77.25 119.65 -58.40
C LEU A 330 -75.75 119.80 -58.20
N LYS A 331 -75.20 120.99 -58.49
CA LYS A 331 -73.79 121.31 -58.31
C LYS A 331 -73.41 121.30 -56.83
N SER A 332 -74.26 121.89 -55.97
CA SER A 332 -74.08 121.88 -54.52
C SER A 332 -74.16 120.46 -53.93
N ASP A 333 -75.08 119.62 -54.41
CA ASP A 333 -75.22 118.22 -53.96
C ASP A 333 -74.03 117.34 -54.42
N ILE A 334 -73.53 117.56 -55.63
CA ILE A 334 -72.33 116.88 -56.12
C ILE A 334 -71.12 117.29 -55.29
N ASP A 335 -70.91 118.59 -55.05
CA ASP A 335 -69.79 119.06 -54.21
C ASP A 335 -69.89 118.52 -52.77
N HIS A 336 -71.08 118.55 -52.16
CA HIS A 336 -71.28 118.02 -50.81
C HIS A 336 -71.02 116.50 -50.72
N ASN A 337 -71.52 115.72 -51.67
CA ASN A 337 -71.29 114.28 -51.70
C ASN A 337 -69.84 113.94 -52.06
N MET A 338 -69.17 114.75 -52.88
CA MET A 338 -67.75 114.54 -53.21
C MET A 338 -66.85 114.82 -52.01
N ILE A 339 -67.12 115.88 -51.25
CA ILE A 339 -66.44 116.16 -49.98
C ILE A 339 -66.69 115.03 -48.98
N LYS A 340 -67.94 114.57 -48.82
CA LYS A 340 -68.28 113.47 -47.91
C LYS A 340 -67.60 112.15 -48.30
N ASN A 341 -67.57 111.82 -49.59
CA ASN A 341 -66.86 110.64 -50.09
C ASN A 341 -65.35 110.76 -49.90
N GLN A 342 -64.78 111.95 -50.05
CA GLN A 342 -63.37 112.18 -49.75
C GLN A 342 -63.07 111.99 -48.26
N THR A 343 -63.91 112.51 -47.36
CA THR A 343 -63.76 112.29 -45.92
C THR A 343 -63.88 110.80 -45.54
N ILE A 344 -64.82 110.06 -46.14
CA ILE A 344 -64.95 108.61 -45.93
C ILE A 344 -63.70 107.87 -46.43
N ALA A 345 -63.19 108.22 -47.61
CA ALA A 345 -61.99 107.60 -48.17
C ALA A 345 -60.75 107.87 -47.31
N GLU A 346 -60.60 109.09 -46.79
CA GLU A 346 -59.53 109.45 -45.85
C GLU A 346 -59.66 108.67 -44.53
N GLN A 347 -60.88 108.50 -44.01
CA GLN A 347 -61.11 107.75 -42.77
C GLN A 347 -60.84 106.24 -42.94
N ILE A 348 -61.26 105.65 -44.06
CA ILE A 348 -60.94 104.25 -44.41
C ILE A 348 -59.42 104.06 -44.55
N ALA A 349 -58.71 105.02 -45.15
CA ALA A 349 -57.25 104.95 -45.28
C ALA A 349 -56.56 105.00 -43.91
N VAL A 350 -57.03 105.86 -43.00
CA VAL A 350 -56.49 105.96 -41.63
C VAL A 350 -56.79 104.70 -40.81
N GLU A 351 -58.02 104.19 -40.84
CA GLU A 351 -58.38 102.94 -40.15
C GLU A 351 -57.63 101.74 -40.72
N GLY A 352 -57.46 101.67 -42.05
CA GLY A 352 -56.65 100.62 -42.69
C GLY A 352 -55.19 100.65 -42.26
N HIS A 353 -54.61 101.85 -42.10
CA HIS A 353 -53.25 102.00 -41.60
C HIS A 353 -53.14 101.58 -40.13
N ASN A 354 -54.07 102.04 -39.28
CA ASN A 354 -54.10 101.67 -37.86
C ASN A 354 -54.23 100.15 -37.66
N LEU A 355 -55.11 99.49 -38.44
CA LEU A 355 -55.28 98.04 -38.38
C LEU A 355 -54.03 97.30 -38.84
N THR A 356 -53.35 97.81 -39.87
CA THR A 356 -52.09 97.24 -40.36
C THR A 356 -50.99 97.36 -39.31
N ASP A 357 -50.87 98.52 -38.67
CA ASP A 357 -49.89 98.76 -37.61
C ASP A 357 -50.18 97.89 -36.36
N GLU A 358 -51.45 97.72 -35.99
CA GLU A 358 -51.89 96.82 -34.92
C GLU A 358 -51.54 95.35 -35.25
N PHE A 359 -51.82 94.91 -36.48
CA PHE A 359 -51.54 93.54 -36.91
C PHE A 359 -50.04 93.26 -36.94
N GLN A 360 -49.24 94.21 -37.45
CA GLN A 360 -47.78 94.16 -37.45
C GLN A 360 -47.22 94.07 -36.02
N THR A 361 -47.78 94.86 -35.08
CA THR A 361 -47.37 94.86 -33.67
C THR A 361 -47.70 93.53 -32.99
N ASN A 362 -48.88 92.97 -33.27
CA ASN A 362 -49.30 91.67 -32.71
C ASN A 362 -48.42 90.51 -33.23
N ILE A 363 -48.14 90.48 -34.53
CA ILE A 363 -47.22 89.50 -35.14
C ILE A 363 -45.83 89.61 -34.52
N ASN A 364 -45.29 90.82 -34.41
CA ASN A 364 -43.97 91.03 -33.82
C ASN A 364 -43.93 90.57 -32.35
N ASN A 365 -44.96 90.86 -31.57
CA ASN A 365 -45.07 90.39 -30.19
C ASN A 365 -45.12 88.86 -30.09
N ARG A 366 -45.89 88.19 -30.95
CA ARG A 366 -45.94 86.72 -30.99
C ARG A 366 -44.60 86.11 -31.42
N CYS A 367 -43.93 86.68 -32.41
CA CYS A 367 -42.60 86.24 -32.83
C CYS A 367 -41.57 86.40 -31.70
N ASN A 368 -41.64 87.50 -30.94
CA ASN A 368 -40.80 87.71 -29.76
C ASN A 368 -41.06 86.65 -28.67
N VAL A 369 -42.32 86.33 -28.37
CA VAL A 369 -42.68 85.27 -27.42
C VAL A 369 -42.17 83.90 -27.90
N LEU A 370 -42.31 83.59 -29.20
CA LEU A 370 -41.82 82.32 -29.76
C LEU A 370 -40.28 82.22 -29.67
N MET A 371 -39.57 83.32 -29.92
CA MET A 371 -38.11 83.39 -29.78
C MET A 371 -37.67 83.18 -28.33
N GLN A 372 -38.38 83.77 -27.36
CA GLN A 372 -38.13 83.55 -25.94
C GLN A 372 -38.36 82.09 -25.54
N ASN A 373 -39.44 81.47 -26.00
CA ASN A 373 -39.70 80.04 -25.76
C ASN A 373 -38.61 79.14 -26.36
N LYS A 374 -38.09 79.48 -27.54
CA LYS A 374 -36.97 78.75 -28.16
C LYS A 374 -35.72 78.84 -27.28
N LEU A 375 -35.36 80.04 -26.81
CA LEU A 375 -34.20 80.23 -25.93
C LEU A 375 -34.36 79.46 -24.61
N HIS A 376 -35.56 79.45 -24.03
CA HIS A 376 -35.83 78.68 -22.81
C HIS A 376 -35.67 77.17 -23.04
N LEU A 377 -36.19 76.64 -24.16
CA LEU A 377 -36.01 75.23 -24.52
C LEU A 377 -34.53 74.88 -24.74
N GLU A 378 -33.76 75.75 -25.38
CA GLU A 378 -32.32 75.53 -25.57
C GLU A 378 -31.55 75.55 -24.24
N ASP A 379 -31.94 76.40 -23.29
CA ASP A 379 -31.35 76.43 -21.95
C ASP A 379 -31.73 75.19 -21.13
N ASP A 380 -33.01 74.80 -21.13
CA ASP A 380 -33.50 73.58 -20.49
C ASP A 380 -32.76 72.34 -21.03
N MET A 381 -32.51 72.29 -22.35
CA MET A 381 -31.77 71.19 -22.97
C MET A 381 -30.32 71.13 -22.52
N LYS A 382 -29.63 72.28 -22.42
CA LYS A 382 -28.25 72.35 -21.91
C LYS A 382 -28.17 71.97 -20.43
N GLN A 383 -29.12 72.42 -19.62
CA GLN A 383 -29.19 72.05 -18.21
C GLN A 383 -29.45 70.54 -18.05
N MET A 384 -30.32 69.96 -18.87
CA MET A 384 -30.57 68.51 -18.89
C MET A 384 -29.29 67.73 -19.26
N GLU A 385 -28.58 68.17 -20.29
CA GLU A 385 -27.34 67.53 -20.76
C GLU A 385 -26.23 67.62 -19.72
N GLN A 386 -26.04 68.78 -19.08
CA GLN A 386 -25.08 68.95 -17.99
C GLN A 386 -25.43 68.05 -16.80
N LYS A 387 -26.70 68.05 -16.38
CA LYS A 387 -27.17 67.23 -15.25
C LYS A 387 -26.99 65.73 -15.54
N PHE A 388 -27.23 65.31 -16.78
CA PHE A 388 -26.96 63.94 -17.22
C PHE A 388 -25.48 63.58 -17.11
N MET A 389 -24.58 64.47 -17.51
CA MET A 389 -23.13 64.26 -17.38
C MET A 389 -22.68 64.19 -15.91
N GLU A 390 -23.21 65.03 -15.03
CA GLU A 390 -22.94 65.00 -13.60
C GLU A 390 -23.44 63.70 -12.94
N ASP A 391 -24.65 63.26 -13.31
CA ASP A 391 -25.23 61.99 -12.84
C ASP A 391 -24.42 60.78 -13.33
N ASN A 392 -23.97 60.80 -14.58
CA ASN A 392 -23.16 59.72 -15.14
C ASN A 392 -21.78 59.66 -14.47
N THR A 393 -21.15 60.81 -14.22
CA THR A 393 -19.86 60.90 -13.50
C THR A 393 -20.00 60.38 -12.07
N SER A 394 -21.09 60.73 -11.38
CA SER A 394 -21.38 60.24 -10.02
C SER A 394 -21.60 58.73 -10.00
N SER A 395 -22.28 58.19 -11.02
CA SER A 395 -22.54 56.75 -11.14
C SER A 395 -21.25 55.98 -11.44
N ILE A 396 -20.38 56.51 -12.30
CA ILE A 396 -19.05 55.94 -12.57
C ILE A 396 -18.21 55.91 -11.29
N GLY A 397 -18.17 57.00 -10.52
CA GLY A 397 -17.43 57.04 -9.26
C GLY A 397 -17.92 56.02 -8.24
N PHE A 398 -19.24 55.77 -8.18
CA PHE A 398 -19.80 54.71 -7.33
C PHE A 398 -19.38 53.30 -7.78
N ILE A 399 -19.40 53.03 -9.09
CA ILE A 399 -18.95 51.75 -9.67
C ILE A 399 -17.46 51.52 -9.39
N GLU A 400 -16.63 52.56 -9.53
CA GLU A 400 -15.19 52.49 -9.23
C GLU A 400 -14.93 52.16 -7.76
N ASN A 401 -15.71 52.74 -6.84
CA ASN A 401 -15.61 52.46 -5.41
C ASN A 401 -15.97 50.99 -5.10
N ILE A 402 -17.08 50.47 -5.65
CA ILE A 402 -17.45 49.06 -5.51
C ILE A 402 -16.33 48.16 -6.02
N HIS A 403 -15.79 48.45 -7.20
CA HIS A 403 -14.70 47.67 -7.77
C HIS A 403 -13.46 47.68 -6.87
N HIS A 404 -13.09 48.84 -6.30
CA HIS A 404 -11.96 48.94 -5.39
C HIS A 404 -12.14 48.07 -4.13
N ILE A 405 -13.32 48.12 -3.50
CA ILE A 405 -13.65 47.32 -2.31
C ILE A 405 -13.61 45.82 -2.63
N LEU A 406 -14.17 45.40 -3.77
CA LEU A 406 -14.15 44.00 -4.22
C LEU A 406 -12.72 43.50 -4.43
N VAL A 407 -11.87 44.28 -5.12
CA VAL A 407 -10.46 43.93 -5.32
C VAL A 407 -9.70 43.86 -4.00
N GLN A 408 -9.96 44.79 -3.08
CA GLN A 408 -9.33 44.77 -1.75
C GLN A 408 -9.77 43.54 -0.94
N GLY A 409 -11.07 43.21 -0.94
CA GLY A 409 -11.62 42.01 -0.32
C GLY A 409 -10.98 40.73 -0.87
N TYR A 410 -10.95 40.61 -2.21
CA TYR A 410 -10.27 39.51 -2.91
C TYR A 410 -8.82 39.36 -2.46
N ASN A 411 -8.03 40.45 -2.48
CA ASN A 411 -6.61 40.40 -2.08
C ASN A 411 -6.43 39.98 -0.61
N ASN A 412 -7.32 40.40 0.29
CA ASN A 412 -7.27 39.97 1.68
C ASN A 412 -7.60 38.48 1.83
N HIS A 413 -8.60 37.98 1.10
CA HIS A 413 -8.92 36.55 1.08
C HIS A 413 -7.76 35.71 0.53
N VAL A 414 -7.12 36.15 -0.55
CA VAL A 414 -5.92 35.49 -1.12
C VAL A 414 -4.80 35.38 -0.08
N LYS A 415 -4.45 36.48 0.60
CA LYS A 415 -3.41 36.46 1.65
C LYS A 415 -3.73 35.49 2.78
N LEU A 416 -5.00 35.43 3.21
CA LEU A 416 -5.42 34.51 4.26
C LEU A 416 -5.28 33.05 3.83
N VAL A 417 -5.65 32.73 2.59
CA VAL A 417 -5.46 31.39 2.01
C VAL A 417 -3.98 31.02 1.93
N GLU A 418 -3.13 31.92 1.42
CA GLU A 418 -1.68 31.71 1.35
C GLU A 418 -1.05 31.45 2.73
N GLU A 419 -1.48 32.18 3.76
CA GLU A 419 -0.99 31.97 5.13
C GLU A 419 -1.36 30.56 5.66
N LYS A 420 -2.59 30.11 5.40
CA LYS A 420 -3.05 28.78 5.80
C LYS A 420 -2.35 27.67 5.00
N GLU A 421 -2.16 27.84 3.70
CA GLU A 421 -1.36 26.92 2.88
C GLU A 421 0.08 26.81 3.36
N LYS A 422 0.72 27.93 3.71
CA LYS A 422 2.10 27.92 4.23
C LYS A 422 2.21 27.13 5.53
N LYS A 423 1.27 27.32 6.46
CA LYS A 423 1.20 26.54 7.71
C LYS A 423 1.00 25.05 7.43
N ASN A 424 0.16 24.73 6.44
CA ASN A 424 -0.07 23.35 6.01
C ASN A 424 1.21 22.70 5.46
N LEU A 425 1.91 23.39 4.56
CA LEU A 425 3.14 22.90 3.95
C LEU A 425 4.26 22.69 4.98
N GLN A 426 4.42 23.61 5.92
CA GLN A 426 5.40 23.47 7.01
C GLN A 426 5.15 22.18 7.80
N MET A 427 3.90 21.93 8.14
CA MET A 427 3.50 20.77 8.92
C MET A 427 3.67 19.45 8.15
N PHE A 428 3.35 19.40 6.86
CA PHE A 428 3.65 18.24 6.02
C PHE A 428 5.15 17.97 5.93
N THR A 429 5.96 19.03 5.92
CA THR A 429 7.43 18.90 5.94
C THR A 429 7.91 18.24 7.25
N GLU A 430 7.36 18.66 8.39
CA GLU A 430 7.66 18.04 9.70
C GLU A 430 7.26 16.55 9.74
N LEU A 431 6.07 16.23 9.23
CA LEU A 431 5.59 14.85 9.12
C LEU A 431 6.54 13.98 8.26
N ASN A 432 6.94 14.51 7.10
CA ASN A 432 7.84 13.82 6.19
C ASN A 432 9.24 13.61 6.78
N ASN A 433 9.75 14.57 7.54
CA ASN A 433 11.02 14.43 8.26
C ASN A 433 10.98 13.29 9.28
N GLU A 434 9.88 13.14 10.02
CA GLU A 434 9.69 12.07 11.00
C GLU A 434 9.58 10.69 10.32
N ILE A 435 8.90 10.60 9.17
CA ILE A 435 8.87 9.39 8.33
C ILE A 435 10.28 9.03 7.84
N THR A 436 11.02 10.03 7.34
CA THR A 436 12.38 9.82 6.84
C THR A 436 13.31 9.31 7.94
N LYS A 437 13.19 9.87 9.15
CA LYS A 437 13.93 9.41 10.33
C LYS A 437 13.59 7.96 10.67
N GLN A 438 12.31 7.59 10.68
CA GLN A 438 11.90 6.21 10.96
C GLN A 438 12.35 5.24 9.86
N SER A 439 12.31 5.64 8.60
CA SER A 439 12.81 4.87 7.46
C SER A 439 14.30 4.54 7.63
N LYS A 440 15.10 5.52 8.06
CA LYS A 440 16.52 5.31 8.36
C LYS A 440 16.73 4.30 9.49
N ILE A 441 15.99 4.43 10.60
CA ILE A 441 16.04 3.47 11.71
C ILE A 441 15.69 2.05 11.24
N SER A 442 14.69 1.92 10.36
CA SER A 442 14.31 0.64 9.76
C SER A 442 15.43 0.04 8.91
N SER A 443 16.09 0.86 8.09
CA SER A 443 17.21 0.42 7.25
C SER A 443 18.37 -0.07 8.10
N ASP A 444 18.78 0.73 9.09
CA ASP A 444 19.92 0.40 9.98
C ASP A 444 19.69 -0.93 10.73
N LEU A 445 18.45 -1.20 11.15
CA LEU A 445 18.10 -2.46 11.81
C LEU A 445 18.05 -3.65 10.85
N ASN A 446 17.59 -3.44 9.62
CA ASN A 446 17.60 -4.47 8.60
C ASN A 446 19.05 -4.88 8.25
N ASP A 447 19.95 -3.90 8.12
CA ASP A 447 21.37 -4.13 7.86
C ASP A 447 22.02 -4.87 9.03
N LYS A 448 21.72 -4.48 10.27
CA LYS A 448 22.19 -5.17 11.48
C LYS A 448 21.72 -6.63 11.52
N THR A 449 20.42 -6.87 11.30
CA THR A 449 19.83 -8.23 11.31
C THR A 449 20.43 -9.10 10.21
N THR A 450 20.61 -8.55 9.01
CA THR A 450 21.25 -9.24 7.89
C THR A 450 22.70 -9.63 8.22
N THR A 451 23.45 -8.72 8.85
CA THR A 451 24.82 -8.98 9.28
C THR A 451 24.89 -10.08 10.36
N GLU A 452 24.00 -10.03 11.36
CA GLU A 452 23.92 -11.06 12.41
C GLU A 452 23.58 -12.44 11.83
N LEU A 453 22.65 -12.52 10.87
CA LEU A 453 22.32 -13.75 10.15
C LEU A 453 23.51 -14.32 9.38
N HIS A 454 24.27 -13.48 8.66
CA HIS A 454 25.49 -13.92 7.97
C HIS A 454 26.54 -14.46 8.94
N LEU A 455 26.74 -13.81 10.09
CA LEU A 455 27.67 -14.29 11.12
C LEU A 455 27.24 -15.65 11.70
N ILE A 456 25.93 -15.85 11.90
CA ILE A 456 25.38 -17.15 12.32
C ILE A 456 25.67 -18.21 11.24
N GLN A 457 25.42 -17.89 9.96
CA GLN A 457 25.68 -18.80 8.85
C GLN A 457 27.16 -19.19 8.75
N GLU A 458 28.08 -18.23 8.87
CA GLU A 458 29.52 -18.48 8.87
C GLU A 458 29.94 -19.38 10.03
N ARG A 459 29.42 -19.12 11.24
CA ARG A 459 29.68 -19.96 12.43
C ARG A 459 29.16 -21.38 12.27
N ILE A 460 27.97 -21.55 11.69
CA ILE A 460 27.43 -22.88 11.37
C ILE A 460 28.39 -23.61 10.42
N GLY A 461 28.83 -22.95 9.35
CA GLY A 461 29.79 -23.51 8.39
C GLY A 461 31.10 -23.92 9.07
N LYS A 462 31.69 -23.03 9.88
CA LYS A 462 32.91 -23.31 10.64
C LYS A 462 32.76 -24.51 11.58
N PHE A 463 31.63 -24.61 12.28
CA PHE A 463 31.40 -25.71 13.22
C PHE A 463 31.44 -27.07 12.52
N PHE A 464 30.77 -27.20 11.37
CA PHE A 464 30.73 -28.45 10.61
C PHE A 464 32.03 -28.78 9.89
N LEU A 465 32.77 -27.77 9.41
CA LEU A 465 33.98 -27.97 8.62
C LEU A 465 35.25 -28.12 9.49
N GLU A 466 35.34 -27.39 10.60
CA GLU A 466 36.58 -27.26 11.37
C GLU A 466 36.47 -27.80 12.81
N ASP A 467 35.37 -27.50 13.52
CA ASP A 467 35.30 -27.77 14.96
C ASP A 467 34.93 -29.23 15.28
N LEU A 468 34.08 -29.85 14.46
CA LEU A 468 33.65 -31.23 14.66
C LEU A 468 34.81 -32.20 14.39
N ARG A 469 35.19 -32.99 15.40
CA ARG A 469 36.28 -33.96 15.28
C ARG A 469 35.78 -35.22 14.59
N HIS A 470 36.49 -35.64 13.56
CA HIS A 470 36.20 -36.85 12.82
C HIS A 470 37.10 -37.99 13.31
N ASP A 471 36.53 -39.18 13.52
CA ASP A 471 37.33 -40.38 13.80
C ASP A 471 38.12 -40.73 12.53
N THR A 472 39.43 -40.50 12.56
CA THR A 472 40.32 -40.79 11.43
C THR A 472 41.00 -42.13 11.66
N PRO A 473 41.01 -43.04 10.67
CA PRO A 473 41.62 -44.35 10.85
C PRO A 473 43.12 -44.22 11.14
N THR A 474 43.53 -44.53 12.37
CA THR A 474 44.94 -44.49 12.78
C THR A 474 45.77 -45.64 12.21
N GLY A 475 45.13 -46.65 11.60
CA GLY A 475 45.78 -47.88 11.13
C GLY A 475 46.27 -48.82 12.25
N LEU A 476 46.15 -48.40 13.52
CA LEU A 476 46.59 -49.17 14.68
C LEU A 476 45.56 -50.20 15.17
N THR A 477 44.34 -50.16 14.62
CA THR A 477 43.29 -51.14 14.95
C THR A 477 43.67 -52.51 14.37
N PRO A 478 43.79 -53.56 15.20
CA PRO A 478 44.02 -54.89 14.70
C PRO A 478 42.88 -55.33 13.77
N ALA A 479 43.24 -55.92 12.63
CA ALA A 479 42.26 -56.61 11.79
C ALA A 479 41.67 -57.81 12.54
N ARG A 480 40.42 -58.15 12.25
CA ARG A 480 39.78 -59.36 12.79
C ARG A 480 40.58 -60.58 12.33
N LYS A 481 41.11 -61.36 13.28
CA LYS A 481 41.93 -62.55 13.02
C LYS A 481 41.39 -63.74 13.81
N GLU A 482 41.58 -64.93 13.26
CA GLU A 482 41.31 -66.20 13.95
C GLU A 482 42.60 -66.74 14.56
N TYR A 483 42.64 -66.85 15.89
CA TYR A 483 43.78 -67.38 16.61
C TYR A 483 43.73 -68.91 16.64
N HIS A 484 44.81 -69.53 16.18
CA HIS A 484 44.96 -70.98 16.14
C HIS A 484 45.94 -71.41 17.22
N TYR A 485 45.53 -72.33 18.09
CA TYR A 485 46.36 -72.84 19.18
C TYR A 485 46.05 -74.31 19.52
N PRO A 486 47.01 -75.07 20.06
CA PRO A 486 46.80 -76.46 20.47
C PRO A 486 45.70 -76.56 21.54
N ARG A 487 44.67 -77.36 21.27
CA ARG A 487 43.57 -77.61 22.22
C ARG A 487 43.79 -78.86 23.10
N ARG A 488 44.82 -79.64 22.80
CA ARG A 488 45.19 -80.86 23.52
C ARG A 488 46.69 -80.86 23.75
N LEU A 489 47.09 -81.10 24.99
CA LEU A 489 48.49 -81.23 25.37
C LEU A 489 48.94 -82.67 25.17
N VAL A 490 50.17 -82.86 24.67
CA VAL A 490 50.76 -84.20 24.62
C VAL A 490 51.06 -84.69 26.02
N ALA A 491 50.91 -85.98 26.26
CA ALA A 491 51.13 -86.58 27.57
C ALA A 491 51.94 -87.86 27.42
N THR A 492 52.87 -88.09 28.35
CA THR A 492 53.65 -89.32 28.36
C THR A 492 52.73 -90.48 28.69
N SER A 493 52.85 -91.59 27.96
CA SER A 493 52.12 -92.82 28.27
C SER A 493 52.51 -93.35 29.66
N PRO A 494 51.65 -94.12 30.34
CA PRO A 494 51.99 -94.74 31.62
C PRO A 494 53.30 -95.55 31.53
N HIS A 495 54.13 -95.49 32.58
CA HIS A 495 55.48 -96.08 32.58
C HIS A 495 55.43 -97.57 32.28
N GLU A 496 54.43 -98.29 32.78
CA GLU A 496 54.24 -99.72 32.53
C GLU A 496 54.09 -100.00 31.04
N ARG A 497 53.35 -99.15 30.31
CA ARG A 497 53.15 -99.30 28.86
C ARG A 497 54.41 -98.93 28.08
N ILE A 498 55.23 -98.01 28.58
CA ILE A 498 56.49 -97.61 27.94
C ILE A 498 57.54 -98.71 28.14
N ILE A 499 57.70 -99.20 29.37
CA ILE A 499 58.60 -100.31 29.70
C ILE A 499 58.17 -101.58 28.97
N GLN A 500 56.86 -101.87 28.92
CA GLN A 500 56.36 -103.03 28.18
C GLN A 500 56.75 -102.96 26.71
N ARG A 501 56.55 -101.81 26.04
CA ARG A 501 56.97 -101.62 24.65
C ARG A 501 58.48 -101.74 24.48
N PHE A 502 59.27 -101.19 25.41
CA PHE A 502 60.73 -101.29 25.37
C PHE A 502 61.20 -102.75 25.49
N ARG A 503 60.62 -103.51 26.43
CA ARG A 503 60.88 -104.94 26.58
C ARG A 503 60.48 -105.71 25.33
N GLU A 504 59.30 -105.46 24.77
CA GLU A 504 58.83 -106.09 23.53
C GLU A 504 59.78 -105.84 22.33
N ILE A 505 60.36 -104.64 22.25
CA ILE A 505 61.36 -104.28 21.24
C ILE A 505 62.67 -105.06 21.48
N ASN A 506 63.21 -105.07 22.70
CA ASN A 506 64.46 -105.75 23.03
C ASN A 506 64.35 -107.29 22.98
N TYR A 507 63.18 -107.87 23.26
CA TYR A 507 62.94 -109.32 23.14
C TYR A 507 62.94 -109.78 21.68
N ARG A 508 62.42 -108.99 20.74
CA ARG A 508 62.51 -109.29 19.30
C ARG A 508 63.95 -109.26 18.79
N GLU A 509 64.78 -108.36 19.32
CA GLU A 509 66.18 -108.25 18.92
C GLU A 509 67.07 -109.36 19.51
N SER A 510 66.62 -110.07 20.55
CA SER A 510 67.39 -111.13 21.22
C SER A 510 67.05 -112.58 20.80
N SER A 511 65.94 -112.83 20.09
CA SER A 511 65.52 -114.19 19.69
C SER A 511 65.83 -114.59 18.25
N ASP A 512 66.47 -113.72 17.46
CA ASP A 512 66.60 -113.90 16.01
C ASP A 512 67.99 -114.45 15.58
N ASN A 513 68.60 -115.33 16.38
CA ASN A 513 69.83 -116.05 16.03
C ASN A 513 69.68 -117.58 16.27
N GLU A 514 68.94 -118.27 15.38
CA GLU A 514 69.21 -119.64 14.86
C GLU A 514 67.95 -120.24 14.19
N SER A 515 67.79 -120.05 12.88
CA SER A 515 67.43 -121.07 11.85
C SER A 515 66.84 -120.41 10.60
N GLU A 516 67.38 -120.83 9.45
CA GLU A 516 67.12 -120.30 8.12
C GLU A 516 65.70 -120.54 7.58
N ASN A 517 65.38 -119.70 6.59
CA ASN A 517 64.61 -119.98 5.36
C ASN A 517 63.08 -119.77 5.31
N SER A 518 62.75 -118.80 4.46
CA SER A 518 61.74 -118.86 3.38
C SER A 518 60.24 -118.64 3.66
N ILE A 519 59.81 -117.42 3.26
CA ILE A 519 58.85 -117.16 2.16
C ILE A 519 57.34 -117.49 2.36
N LYS A 520 56.50 -116.49 1.96
CA LYS A 520 55.04 -116.46 1.66
C LYS A 520 54.10 -116.31 2.88
N MET A 521 52.94 -115.66 2.85
CA MET A 521 51.97 -115.24 1.80
C MET A 521 51.02 -114.21 2.50
N GLU A 522 50.71 -113.03 1.96
CA GLU A 522 49.61 -112.72 1.02
C GLU A 522 48.17 -112.68 1.60
N CYS A 523 47.44 -111.62 1.19
CA CYS A 523 45.97 -111.47 1.01
C CYS A 523 44.98 -111.11 2.15
N ILE A 524 44.48 -109.85 2.09
CA ILE A 524 43.06 -109.36 1.96
C ILE A 524 42.02 -110.52 1.76
N PRO A 525 40.72 -110.55 2.23
CA PRO A 525 39.74 -109.43 2.17
C PRO A 525 38.45 -109.42 3.08
N ARG A 526 37.72 -108.30 2.99
CA ARG A 526 36.23 -108.06 2.88
C ARG A 526 35.15 -108.54 3.90
N PHE A 527 34.27 -107.55 4.15
CA PHE A 527 32.78 -107.53 4.27
C PHE A 527 32.03 -108.01 5.54
N THR A 528 31.17 -107.12 6.08
CA THR A 528 29.68 -107.15 6.09
C THR A 528 29.14 -105.95 6.93
N SER A 529 28.29 -105.05 6.40
CA SER A 529 26.80 -105.01 6.43
C SER A 529 26.23 -104.81 7.85
N GLN A 530 25.39 -103.84 8.24
CA GLN A 530 24.08 -103.36 7.75
C GLN A 530 23.68 -102.04 8.49
N ILE A 531 23.18 -100.99 7.80
CA ILE A 531 21.78 -100.49 7.67
C ILE A 531 21.13 -99.83 8.91
N TRP A 532 20.76 -98.54 8.77
CA TRP A 532 19.44 -97.84 9.01
C TRP A 532 19.69 -96.32 9.00
N ILE A 533 19.35 -95.51 7.99
CA ILE A 533 18.04 -94.96 7.50
C ILE A 533 17.35 -93.97 8.46
N CYS A 534 16.89 -92.84 7.87
CA CYS A 534 15.93 -91.79 8.29
C CYS A 534 16.57 -90.45 8.73
N PHE A 535 16.22 -89.24 8.25
CA PHE A 535 15.20 -88.66 7.34
C PHE A 535 15.72 -87.20 7.06
N THR A 536 15.86 -86.68 5.82
CA THR A 536 14.87 -85.88 5.04
C THR A 536 14.03 -84.90 5.89
N ASP A 537 13.77 -83.63 5.55
CA ASP A 537 13.87 -82.86 4.31
C ASP A 537 13.58 -81.37 4.61
N LEU A 538 13.94 -80.51 3.64
CA LEU A 538 13.33 -79.26 3.16
C LEU A 538 12.27 -78.52 4.02
N TYR A 539 12.29 -77.17 3.99
CA TYR A 539 11.29 -76.34 3.26
C TYR A 539 11.58 -74.82 3.30
N TYR A 540 11.49 -74.20 2.10
CA TYR A 540 11.00 -72.84 1.73
C TYR A 540 11.67 -71.56 2.31
N VAL A 541 12.25 -70.64 1.51
CA VAL A 541 11.71 -69.70 0.47
C VAL A 541 10.69 -68.70 1.03
N VAL A 542 11.00 -67.39 0.97
CA VAL A 542 10.22 -66.31 0.32
C VAL A 542 10.96 -64.95 0.41
N GLU A 543 10.84 -64.19 -0.69
CA GLU A 543 11.35 -62.86 -1.04
C GLU A 543 10.79 -61.66 -0.24
N LYS A 544 11.36 -60.47 -0.58
CA LYS A 544 10.90 -59.07 -0.44
C LYS A 544 11.28 -58.36 0.86
N GLU A 545 11.69 -57.09 0.91
CA GLU A 545 12.00 -55.98 -0.02
C GLU A 545 12.73 -54.90 0.84
N PRO A 546 13.33 -53.83 0.27
CA PRO A 546 14.11 -52.85 1.01
C PRO A 546 13.25 -51.70 1.54
N ILE A 547 13.52 -51.24 2.77
CA ILE A 547 12.96 -50.00 3.30
C ILE A 547 14.00 -48.89 3.18
N ASN A 548 13.64 -47.95 2.31
CA ASN A 548 14.23 -46.65 2.09
C ASN A 548 13.56 -45.68 3.09
N ILE A 549 14.30 -44.99 3.95
CA ILE A 549 13.81 -43.79 4.65
C ILE A 549 14.95 -42.79 4.77
N ILE A 550 14.78 -41.70 3.99
CA ILE A 550 15.02 -40.27 4.23
C ILE A 550 15.92 -39.91 5.42
#